data_AF-A0A1F2U0N9-F1
#
_entry.id   AF-A0A1F2U0N9-F1
#
_cell.length_a   1.000
_cell.length_b   1.000
_cell.length_c   1.000
_cell.angle_alpha   90.00
_cell.angle_beta   90.00
_cell.angle_gamma   90.00
#
_symmetry.space_group_name_H-M   'P 1'
#
loop_
_entity.id
_entity.type
_entity.pdbx_description
1 polymer ?
#
loop_
_entity_poly.entity_id
_entity_poly.type
_entity_poly.pdbx_seq_one_letter_code
_entity_poly.pdbx_strand_id
1 'polypeptide(L)'
;MFGSIGMPELIIIFVIALIIFGPRKLPELGRSLGKSINEFKRASNELKSTLDEEIRQEEQRSADRQRTPEPHRPTSPDDQNVPRKSDEV
;
A
#
# COMPACT_ATOMS: atom_id res chain seq x y z
N MET A 1 30.26 29.98 27.50
CA MET A 1 29.38 31.14 27.23
C MET A 1 28.75 31.09 25.82
N PHE A 2 28.29 29.94 25.30
CA PHE A 2 27.55 29.84 24.01
C PHE A 2 26.74 28.52 23.94
N GLY A 3 25.94 28.24 24.98
CA GLY A 3 25.38 26.89 25.20
C GLY A 3 23.95 26.64 24.71
N SER A 4 23.22 27.68 24.31
CA SER A 4 21.83 27.51 23.89
C SER A 4 21.46 28.72 23.06
N ILE A 5 21.40 28.56 21.73
CA ILE A 5 20.49 29.39 20.94
C ILE A 5 19.12 29.12 21.55
N GLY A 6 18.71 30.01 22.44
CA GLY A 6 17.45 29.89 23.13
C GLY A 6 16.34 30.36 22.21
N MET A 7 15.12 30.23 22.71
CA MET A 7 13.99 30.91 22.08
C MET A 7 14.21 32.42 21.86
N PRO A 8 14.92 33.17 22.73
CA PRO A 8 15.19 34.59 22.49
C PRO A 8 15.99 34.86 21.21
N GLU A 9 17.07 34.14 20.96
CA GLU A 9 17.89 34.30 19.75
C GLU A 9 17.12 33.94 18.48
N LEU A 10 16.31 32.87 18.52
CA LEU A 10 15.44 32.49 17.40
C LEU A 10 14.43 33.61 17.10
N ILE A 11 13.80 34.20 18.12
CA ILE A 11 12.85 35.30 17.95
C ILE A 11 13.53 36.52 17.29
N ILE A 12 14.76 36.87 17.68
CA ILE A 12 15.50 37.98 17.06
C ILE A 12 15.75 37.70 15.57
N ILE A 13 16.24 36.51 15.24
CA ILE A 13 16.45 36.11 13.83
C ILE A 13 15.14 36.14 13.06
N PHE A 14 14.05 35.66 13.67
CA PHE A 14 12.73 35.65 13.07
C PHE A 14 12.22 37.06 12.80
N VAL A 15 12.40 38.01 13.72
CA VAL A 15 12.02 39.42 13.51
C VAL A 15 12.81 40.04 12.35
N ILE A 16 14.12 39.78 12.25
CA ILE A 16 14.92 40.26 11.12
C ILE A 16 14.40 39.66 9.80
N ALA A 17 14.15 38.34 9.77
CA ALA A 17 13.57 37.67 8.62
C ALA A 17 12.18 38.25 8.26
N LEU A 18 11.36 38.59 9.25
CA LEU A 18 10.07 39.22 9.08
C LEU A 18 10.15 40.64 8.51
N ILE A 19 11.21 41.39 8.79
CA ILE A 19 11.42 42.71 8.19
C ILE A 19 11.78 42.56 6.71
N ILE A 20 12.63 41.58 6.38
CA ILE A 20 13.07 41.32 4.99
C ILE A 20 11.93 40.75 4.14
N PHE A 21 11.27 39.69 4.64
CA PHE A 21 10.22 39.00 3.90
C PHE A 21 8.83 39.61 4.12
N GLY A 22 8.58 40.23 5.27
CA GLY A 22 7.28 40.77 5.66
C GLY A 22 6.41 39.76 6.43
N PRO A 23 5.72 40.17 7.51
CA PRO A 23 4.87 39.28 8.32
C PRO A 23 3.64 38.76 7.58
N ARG A 24 3.28 39.36 6.45
CA ARG A 24 2.19 38.88 5.59
C ARG A 24 2.58 37.69 4.70
N LYS A 25 3.87 37.54 4.36
CA LYS A 25 4.32 36.46 3.47
C LYS A 25 4.37 35.10 4.16
N LEU A 26 4.73 35.04 5.44
CA LEU A 26 4.76 33.77 6.18
C LEU A 26 3.40 33.04 6.23
N PRO A 27 2.26 33.67 6.60
CA PRO A 27 0.98 32.98 6.59
C PRO A 27 0.50 32.65 5.19
N GLU A 28 0.89 33.41 4.17
CA GLU A 28 0.60 33.12 2.77
C GLU A 28 1.34 31.85 2.30
N LEU A 29 2.65 31.77 2.56
CA LEU A 29 3.47 30.58 2.31
C LEU A 29 3.01 29.36 3.13
N GLY A 30 2.66 29.57 4.40
CA GLY A 30 2.13 28.50 5.25
C GLY A 30 0.81 27.95 4.74
N ARG A 31 -0.08 28.81 4.20
CA ARG A 31 -1.34 28.38 3.59
C ARG A 31 -1.11 27.60 2.30
N SER A 32 -0.20 28.02 1.43
CA SER A 32 0.08 27.30 0.18
C SER A 32 0.74 25.95 0.46
N LEU A 33 1.82 25.93 1.26
CA LEU A 33 2.49 24.70 1.69
C LEU A 33 1.55 23.77 2.44
N GLY A 34 0.73 24.31 3.34
CA GLY A 34 -0.25 23.54 4.11
C GLY A 34 -1.30 22.86 3.23
N LYS A 35 -1.77 23.53 2.18
CA LYS A 35 -2.66 22.92 1.19
C LYS A 35 -1.97 21.78 0.45
N SER A 36 -0.76 22.01 -0.07
CA SER A 36 0.01 20.99 -0.77
C SER A 36 0.31 19.76 0.10
N ILE A 37 0.70 19.97 1.37
CA ILE A 37 0.95 18.90 2.33
C ILE A 37 -0.34 18.12 2.65
N ASN A 38 -1.47 18.82 2.81
CA ASN A 38 -2.76 18.17 3.06
C ASN A 38 -3.22 17.34 1.86
N GLU A 39 -3.05 17.83 0.63
CA GLU A 39 -3.32 17.08 -0.60
C GLU A 39 -2.39 15.87 -0.74
N PHE A 40 -1.09 16.06 -0.51
CA PHE A 40 -0.10 14.99 -0.52
C PHE A 40 -0.44 13.90 0.50
N LYS A 41 -0.84 14.28 1.72
CA LYS A 41 -1.26 13.35 2.77
C LYS A 41 -2.52 12.58 2.38
N ARG A 42 -3.49 13.22 1.73
CA ARG A 42 -4.71 12.57 1.25
C ARG A 42 -4.40 11.53 0.18
N ALA A 43 -3.63 11.91 -0.84
CA ALA A 43 -3.19 10.99 -1.89
C ALA A 43 -2.39 9.81 -1.31
N SER A 44 -1.47 10.08 -0.37
CA SER A 44 -0.69 9.04 0.30
C SER A 44 -1.57 8.06 1.08
N ASN A 45 -2.60 8.57 1.76
CA ASN A 45 -3.54 7.74 2.51
C ASN A 45 -4.42 6.88 1.59
N GLU A 46 -4.86 7.43 0.45
CA GLU A 46 -5.66 6.70 -0.55
C GLU A 46 -4.86 5.55 -1.13
N LEU A 47 -3.61 5.80 -1.56
CA LEU A 47 -2.70 4.76 -2.03
C LEU A 47 -2.49 3.67 -0.98
N LYS A 48 -2.28 4.07 0.28
CA LYS A 48 -2.13 3.10 1.37
C LYS A 48 -3.38 2.22 1.54
N SER A 49 -4.58 2.81 1.46
CA SER A 49 -5.84 2.06 1.55
C SER A 49 -5.96 1.05 0.41
N THR A 50 -5.69 1.47 -0.82
CA THR A 50 -5.74 0.59 -2.00
C THR A 50 -4.78 -0.58 -1.88
N LEU A 51 -3.53 -0.32 -1.48
CA LEU A 51 -2.53 -1.38 -1.26
C LEU A 51 -2.95 -2.34 -0.14
N ASP A 52 -3.44 -1.81 0.99
CA ASP A 52 -3.90 -2.64 2.11
C ASP A 52 -5.12 -3.51 1.71
N GLU A 53 -6.01 -2.99 0.85
CA GLU A 53 -7.16 -3.72 0.31
C GLU A 53 -6.76 -4.81 -0.70
N GLU A 54 -5.82 -4.53 -1.60
CA GLU A 54 -5.29 -5.51 -2.55
C GLU A 54 -4.60 -6.67 -1.83
N ILE A 55 -3.75 -6.38 -0.84
CA ILE A 55 -3.06 -7.39 -0.03
C ILE A 55 -4.08 -8.28 0.70
N ARG A 56 -5.11 -7.69 1.32
CA ARG A 56 -6.18 -8.44 1.99
C ARG A 56 -6.96 -9.34 1.03
N GLN A 57 -7.23 -8.86 -0.18
CA GLN A 57 -7.93 -9.66 -1.20
C GLN A 57 -7.07 -10.84 -1.67
N GLU A 58 -5.77 -10.63 -1.85
CA GLU A 58 -4.83 -11.69 -2.24
C GLU A 58 -4.68 -12.76 -1.14
N GLU A 59 -4.61 -12.35 0.13
CA GLU A 59 -4.59 -13.27 1.28
C GLU A 59 -5.87 -14.13 1.34
N GLN A 60 -7.04 -13.52 1.16
CA GLN A 60 -8.33 -14.24 1.16
C GLN A 60 -8.43 -15.21 -0.02
N ARG A 61 -7.99 -14.80 -1.21
CA ARG A 61 -7.98 -15.65 -2.41
C ARG A 61 -7.01 -16.82 -2.29
N SER A 62 -5.89 -16.61 -1.59
CA SER A 62 -4.90 -17.65 -1.27
C SER A 62 -5.44 -18.64 -0.22
N ALA A 63 -6.12 -18.14 0.80
CA ALA A 63 -6.75 -18.95 1.85
C ALA A 63 -7.92 -19.80 1.31
N ASP A 64 -8.68 -19.29 0.35
CA ASP A 64 -9.75 -20.04 -0.32
C ASP A 64 -9.19 -21.15 -1.25
N ARG A 65 -8.09 -20.85 -1.97
CA ARG A 65 -7.39 -21.87 -2.80
C ARG A 65 -6.80 -23.03 -1.99
N GLN A 66 -6.45 -22.80 -0.74
CA GLN A 66 -5.89 -23.84 0.14
C GLN A 66 -6.95 -24.69 0.85
N ARG A 67 -8.24 -24.33 0.76
CA ARG A 67 -9.35 -25.08 1.35
C ARG A 67 -10.05 -26.05 0.40
N THR A 68 -9.57 -26.24 -0.84
CA THR A 68 -9.98 -27.38 -1.67
C THR A 68 -9.09 -28.58 -1.33
N PRO A 69 -9.60 -29.58 -0.60
CA PRO A 69 -8.89 -30.84 -0.47
C PRO A 69 -8.93 -31.52 -1.84
N GLU A 70 -7.81 -32.06 -2.32
CA GLU A 70 -7.92 -33.21 -3.21
C GLU A 70 -8.74 -34.28 -2.49
N PRO A 71 -9.82 -34.80 -3.09
CA PRO A 71 -9.73 -36.21 -3.48
C PRO A 71 -10.64 -36.56 -4.68
N HIS A 72 -10.07 -37.15 -5.72
CA HIS A 72 -10.49 -38.47 -6.22
C HIS A 72 -9.50 -38.93 -7.29
N ARG A 73 -8.58 -39.78 -6.87
CA ARG A 73 -8.05 -40.85 -7.70
C ARG A 73 -9.22 -41.81 -7.96
N PRO A 74 -9.69 -42.02 -9.21
CA PRO A 74 -10.35 -43.26 -9.52
C PRO A 74 -9.25 -44.32 -9.47
N THR A 75 -9.32 -45.15 -8.44
CA THR A 75 -8.85 -46.53 -8.53
C THR A 75 -9.33 -47.13 -9.85
N SER A 76 -8.41 -47.47 -10.76
CA SER A 76 -8.64 -48.64 -11.65
C SER A 76 -8.99 -49.80 -10.72
N PRO A 77 -10.13 -50.51 -10.88
CA PRO A 77 -10.26 -51.52 -11.94
C PRO A 77 -11.74 -51.81 -12.35
N ASP A 78 -12.06 -51.74 -13.64
CA ASP A 78 -12.79 -52.81 -14.35
C ASP A 78 -13.34 -52.37 -15.70
N ASP A 79 -13.30 -53.34 -16.60
CA ASP A 79 -14.16 -53.47 -17.78
C ASP A 79 -13.87 -52.63 -19.02
N GLN A 80 -12.76 -52.97 -19.69
CA GLN A 80 -12.86 -53.22 -21.13
C GLN A 80 -12.34 -54.62 -21.44
N ASN A 81 -13.18 -55.59 -21.08
CA ASN A 81 -13.28 -56.86 -21.78
C ASN A 81 -13.64 -56.58 -23.25
N VAL A 82 -12.63 -56.32 -24.09
CA VAL A 82 -12.81 -56.32 -25.56
C VAL A 82 -12.64 -57.77 -26.02
N PRO A 83 -13.68 -58.38 -26.65
CA PRO A 83 -13.65 -59.77 -27.05
C PRO A 83 -12.52 -60.04 -28.04
N ARG A 84 -11.89 -61.21 -27.90
CA ARG A 84 -11.10 -61.85 -28.97
C ARG A 84 -11.89 -61.80 -30.28
N LYS A 85 -11.28 -61.26 -31.33
CA LYS A 85 -11.42 -61.86 -32.66
C LYS A 85 -10.03 -62.24 -33.14
N SER A 86 -9.61 -63.42 -32.67
CA SER A 86 -8.95 -64.40 -33.51
C SER A 86 -9.84 -64.65 -34.74
N ASP A 87 -9.24 -64.92 -35.89
CA ASP A 87 -9.86 -65.18 -37.19
C ASP A 87 -10.05 -63.88 -37.99
N GLU A 88 -9.22 -63.62 -39.01
CA GLU A 88 -9.26 -64.39 -40.25
C GLU A 88 -7.94 -64.28 -41.05
N VAL A 89 -7.73 -65.31 -41.84
CA VAL A 89 -6.54 -65.73 -42.60
C VAL A 89 -6.25 -64.85 -43.81
#